data_AF-S2JL07-F1
#
_entry.id   AF-S2JL07-F1
#
_cell.length_a   1.000
_cell.length_b   1.000
_cell.length_c   1.000
_cell.angle_alpha   90.00
_cell.angle_beta   90.00
_cell.angle_gamma   90.00
#
_symmetry.space_group_name_H-M   'P 1'
#
loop_
_entity.id
_entity.type
_entity.pdbx_description
1 polymer ?
#
loop_
_entity_poly.entity_id
_entity_poly.type
_entity_poly.pdbx_seq_one_letter_code
_entity_poly.pdbx_strand_id
1 'polypeptide(L)'
;MTRKRYFYAVASGRSPGVYTTWKEVQVQIRRYPNSLFKKFSVQSDAEEFVRRKQPTSITLTLKEVESSQSIKKMSCPPKIGVN
;
A
#
# COMPACT_ATOMS: atom_id res chain seq x y z
N MET A 1 20.38 12.48 -22.06
CA MET A 1 20.61 12.09 -20.65
C MET A 1 19.29 12.18 -19.88
N THR A 2 18.70 11.05 -19.51
CA THR A 2 17.42 11.03 -18.78
C THR A 2 17.69 11.27 -17.29
N ARG A 3 17.15 12.36 -16.73
CA ARG A 3 17.22 12.60 -15.28
C ARG A 3 16.34 11.56 -14.59
N LYS A 4 16.98 10.58 -13.93
CA LYS A 4 16.28 9.52 -13.19
C LYS A 4 15.55 10.14 -12.00
N ARG A 5 14.22 10.23 -12.10
CA ARG A 5 13.35 10.65 -11.00
C ARG A 5 13.04 9.44 -10.13
N TYR A 6 13.04 9.63 -8.82
CA TYR A 6 12.66 8.61 -7.85
C TYR A 6 11.27 8.94 -7.30
N PHE A 7 10.42 7.92 -7.21
CA PHE A 7 9.10 8.00 -6.61
C PHE A 7 9.08 7.11 -5.37
N TYR A 8 8.37 7.53 -4.34
CA TYR A 8 8.27 6.83 -3.08
C TYR A 8 6.81 6.49 -2.82
N ALA A 9 6.48 5.21 -2.81
CA ALA A 9 5.14 4.74 -2.48
C ALA A 9 5.04 4.44 -0.98
N VAL A 10 4.03 4.96 -0.32
CA VAL A 10 3.67 4.64 1.07
C VAL A 10 2.37 3.85 1.05
N ALA A 11 2.47 2.57 1.36
CA ALA A 11 1.34 1.64 1.46
C ALA A 11 0.71 1.63 2.86
N SER A 12 1.54 1.75 3.90
CA SER A 12 1.08 1.79 5.30
C SER A 12 1.82 2.91 6.03
N GLY A 13 1.06 3.88 6.52
CA GLY A 13 1.54 5.08 7.18
C GLY A 13 0.38 6.01 7.51
N ARG A 14 0.69 7.22 8.02
CA ARG A 14 -0.33 8.22 8.38
C ARG A 14 -1.20 8.64 7.19
N SER A 15 -0.58 8.77 6.02
CA SER A 15 -1.29 9.08 4.78
C SER A 15 -0.66 8.24 3.67
N PRO A 16 -1.32 7.17 3.23
CA PRO A 16 -0.83 6.37 2.13
C PRO A 16 -0.93 7.13 0.80
N GLY A 17 0.04 6.93 -0.07
CA GLY A 17 0.13 7.67 -1.33
C GLY A 17 1.50 7.56 -1.99
N VAL A 18 1.67 8.22 -3.14
CA VAL A 18 2.95 8.31 -3.84
C VAL A 18 3.52 9.71 -3.68
N TYR A 19 4.78 9.78 -3.27
CA TYR A 19 5.51 11.01 -2.99
C TYR A 19 6.74 11.11 -3.88
N THR A 20 7.15 12.32 -4.21
CA THR A 20 8.39 12.61 -4.94
C THR A 20 9.54 12.98 -4.00
N THR A 21 9.23 13.32 -2.75
CA THR A 21 10.21 13.78 -1.74
C THR A 21 10.33 12.80 -0.58
N TRP A 22 11.57 12.48 -0.18
CA TRP A 22 11.83 11.66 1.01
C TRP A 22 11.39 12.31 2.32
N LYS A 23 11.50 13.65 2.45
CA LYS A 23 11.14 14.37 3.69
C LYS A 23 9.69 14.12 4.09
N GLU A 24 8.77 14.13 3.12
CA GLU A 24 7.34 13.90 3.34
C GLU A 24 7.08 12.46 3.81
N VAL A 25 7.68 11.49 3.12
CA VAL A 25 7.60 10.06 3.48
C VAL A 25 8.13 9.82 4.88
N GLN A 26 9.27 10.41 5.23
CA GLN A 26 9.90 10.26 6.53
C GLN A 26 8.98 10.71 7.65
N VAL A 27 8.24 11.82 7.49
CA VAL A 27 7.29 12.31 8.50
C VAL A 27 6.11 11.34 8.68
N GLN A 28 5.71 10.63 7.63
CA GLN A 28 4.59 9.69 7.67
C GLN A 28 4.93 8.33 8.27
N ILE A 29 6.15 7.84 8.02
CA ILE A 29 6.64 6.56 8.54
C ILE A 29 7.25 6.71 9.94
N ARG A 30 7.77 7.89 10.29
CA ARG A 30 8.38 8.13 11.60
C ARG A 30 7.34 7.99 12.69
N ARG A 31 7.67 7.18 13.71
CA ARG A 31 6.77 6.83 14.82
C ARG A 31 5.49 6.09 14.38
N TYR A 32 5.50 5.46 13.19
CA TYR A 32 4.43 4.57 12.75
C TYR A 32 4.91 3.11 12.79
N PRO A 33 4.38 2.28 13.71
CA PRO A 33 4.76 0.87 13.77
C PRO A 33 4.29 0.15 12.50
N ASN A 34 5.11 -0.75 11.95
CA ASN A 34 4.82 -1.52 10.74
C ASN A 34 4.53 -0.66 9.49
N SER A 35 5.24 0.47 9.34
CA SER A 35 5.16 1.29 8.12
C SER A 35 5.67 0.50 6.90
N LEU A 36 4.93 0.56 5.79
CA LEU A 36 5.27 -0.10 4.53
C LEU A 36 5.43 0.95 3.45
N PHE A 37 6.65 1.09 2.93
CA PHE A 37 6.96 2.01 1.84
C PHE A 37 8.00 1.38 0.89
N LYS A 38 8.03 1.83 -0.37
CA LYS A 38 8.98 1.34 -1.38
C LYS A 38 9.38 2.43 -2.36
N LYS A 39 10.65 2.46 -2.77
CA LYS A 39 11.18 3.38 -3.79
C LYS A 39 11.07 2.77 -5.17
N PHE A 40 10.58 3.54 -6.12
CA PHE A 40 10.39 3.18 -7.52
C PHE A 40 11.08 4.18 -8.44
N SER A 41 11.43 3.72 -9.64
CA SER A 41 11.91 4.60 -10.72
C SER A 41 10.77 5.02 -11.67
N VAL A 42 9.58 4.43 -11.51
CA VAL A 42 8.40 4.62 -12.35
C VAL A 42 7.22 4.95 -11.45
N GLN A 43 6.47 6.00 -11.79
CA GLN A 43 5.30 6.42 -11.02
C GLN A 43 4.18 5.37 -11.04
N SER A 44 3.91 4.76 -12.19
CA SER A 44 2.84 3.76 -12.35
C SER A 44 2.98 2.57 -11.39
N ASP A 45 4.21 2.07 -11.21
CA ASP A 45 4.52 0.96 -10.29
C ASP A 45 4.34 1.38 -8.82
N ALA A 46 4.69 2.63 -8.51
CA ALA A 46 4.48 3.19 -7.18
C ALA A 46 2.99 3.27 -6.81
N GLU A 47 2.14 3.76 -7.71
CA GLU A 47 0.71 3.87 -7.46
C GLU A 47 0.06 2.49 -7.33
N GLU A 48 0.47 1.54 -8.16
CA GLU A 48 -0.04 0.18 -8.12
C GLU A 48 0.31 -0.52 -6.80
N PHE A 49 1.51 -0.28 -6.28
CA PHE A 49 1.91 -0.78 -4.96
C PHE A 49 1.02 -0.24 -3.84
N VAL A 50 0.68 1.05 -3.87
CA VAL A 50 -0.26 1.64 -2.89
C VAL A 50 -1.64 1.03 -3.05
N ARG A 51 -2.17 0.96 -4.29
CA ARG A 51 -3.50 0.39 -4.58
C ARG A 51 -3.63 -1.06 -4.12
N ARG A 52 -2.62 -1.90 -4.37
CA ARG A 52 -2.61 -3.31 -3.93
C ARG A 52 -2.56 -3.49 -2.41
N LYS A 53 -2.05 -2.51 -1.68
CA LYS A 53 -1.86 -2.59 -0.22
C LYS A 53 -2.90 -1.81 0.58
N GLN A 54 -3.69 -0.93 -0.05
CA GLN A 54 -4.84 -0.33 0.62
C GLN A 54 -5.95 -1.37 0.79
N PRO A 55 -6.48 -1.55 2.01
CA PRO A 55 -7.67 -2.36 2.24
C PRO A 55 -8.92 -1.57 1.86
N THR A 56 -9.00 -1.04 0.64
CA THR A 56 -10.23 -0.41 0.14
C THR A 56 -11.07 -1.51 -0.49
N SER A 57 -12.15 -1.88 0.19
CA SER A 57 -13.22 -2.71 -0.35
C SER A 57 -13.52 -2.32 -1.80
N ILE A 58 -13.20 -3.24 -2.70
CA ILE A 58 -13.88 -3.52 -3.97
C ILE A 58 -15.14 -2.68 -4.21
N THR A 59 -14.99 -1.44 -4.67
CA THR A 59 -16.07 -0.75 -5.38
C THR A 59 -15.60 -0.58 -6.81
N LEU A 60 -16.11 -1.51 -7.60
CA LEU A 60 -16.01 -1.69 -9.04
C LEU A 60 -15.97 -0.37 -9.82
N THR A 61 -14.80 -0.05 -10.37
CA THR A 61 -14.75 0.59 -11.70
C THR A 61 -13.92 -0.33 -12.58
N LEU A 62 -14.65 -1.13 -13.35
CA LEU A 62 -14.17 -2.11 -14.31
C LEU A 62 -13.23 -1.47 -15.34
N LYS A 63 -12.00 -1.98 -15.40
CA LYS A 63 -11.21 -2.22 -16.62
C LYS A 63 -10.14 -3.27 -16.29
N GLU A 64 -10.43 -4.50 -16.72
CA GLU A 64 -9.58 -5.69 -16.90
C GLU A 64 -8.55 -6.05 -15.82
N VAL A 65 -8.74 -7.14 -15.05
CA VAL A 65 -8.67 -8.57 -15.44
C VAL A 65 -7.22 -9.02 -15.65
N GLU A 66 -6.89 -10.13 -14.98
CA GLU A 66 -5.60 -10.83 -14.86
C GLU A 66 -4.55 -10.27 -13.90
N SER A 67 -4.62 -10.73 -12.64
CA SER A 67 -3.60 -11.67 -12.17
C SER A 67 -4.06 -12.32 -10.88
N SER A 68 -4.56 -13.54 -11.03
CA SER A 68 -4.82 -14.49 -9.96
C SER A 68 -3.62 -14.62 -9.04
N GLN A 69 -3.82 -14.49 -7.72
CA GLN A 69 -3.22 -15.36 -6.70
C GLN A 69 -3.64 -14.92 -5.29
N SER A 70 -4.71 -15.56 -4.81
CA SER A 70 -4.85 -16.18 -3.48
C SER A 70 -3.72 -15.85 -2.49
N ILE A 71 -4.00 -15.17 -1.36
CA ILE A 71 -3.41 -15.50 -0.04
C ILE A 71 -4.35 -15.05 1.11
N LYS A 72 -4.99 -16.04 1.74
CA LYS A 72 -5.35 -16.19 3.17
C LYS A 72 -6.29 -15.17 3.83
N LYS A 73 -7.58 -15.52 3.85
CA LYS A 73 -8.47 -15.19 4.96
C LYS A 73 -7.89 -15.78 6.24
N MET A 74 -7.42 -14.93 7.14
CA MET A 74 -7.10 -15.31 8.51
C MET A 74 -8.05 -14.52 9.42
N SER A 75 -9.10 -15.16 9.89
CA SER A 75 -9.89 -14.68 11.01
C SER A 75 -10.58 -15.84 11.70
N CYS A 76 -9.88 -16.45 12.63
CA CYS A 76 -10.47 -17.05 13.83
C CYS A 76 -9.81 -16.31 15.00
N PRO A 77 -10.50 -15.96 16.11
CA PRO A 77 -11.66 -16.67 16.68
C PRO A 77 -12.78 -15.76 17.25
N PRO A 78 -14.03 -16.23 17.43
CA PRO A 78 -14.88 -15.73 18.50
C PRO A 78 -14.58 -16.50 19.79
N LYS A 79 -14.24 -15.77 20.86
CA LYS A 79 -14.02 -16.26 22.21
C LYS A 79 -15.35 -16.69 22.85
N ILE A 80 -15.29 -17.88 23.46
CA ILE A 80 -16.08 -18.46 24.55
C ILE A 80 -16.96 -17.44 25.33
N GLY A 81 -18.25 -17.75 25.43
CA GLY A 81 -19.21 -17.10 26.33
C GLY A 81 -20.10 -18.17 26.96
N VAL A 82 -19.95 -18.32 28.27
CA VAL A 82 -20.63 -19.26 29.17
C VAL A 82 -22.12 -18.95 29.32
N ASN A 83 -22.96 -19.99 29.35
CA ASN A 83 -24.05 -20.26 30.31
C ASN A 83 -24.87 -21.46 29.84
#